data_AF-A0A2N7B8L4-F1
#
_entry.id   AF-A0A2N7B8L4-F1
#
_cell.length_a   1.000
_cell.length_b   1.000
_cell.length_c   1.000
_cell.angle_alpha   90.00
_cell.angle_beta   90.00
_cell.angle_gamma   90.00
#
_symmetry.space_group_name_H-M   'P 1'
#
loop_
_entity.id
_entity.type
_entity.pdbx_description
1 polymer ?
#
loop_
_entity_poly.entity_id
_entity_poly.type
_entity_poly.pdbx_seq_one_letter_code
_entity_poly.pdbx_strand_id
1 'polypeptide(L)'
;MIKYPSDGQTLLNRVKDTVLKASGQFPLPNSNPLGYPLYFGSNWVRLTRKTCLYLIDFCKKNPAMEKYFSYALCPDEAFYQTILVNAPADLIDPISNTNLTYTHWNRPLEKYGHPLDERDFEALIQSELLFARKFEFPASVPLMNRIDQSI
;
A
#
# COMPACT_ATOMS: atom_id res chain seq x y z
N MET A 1 -16.69 -14.46 -9.03
CA MET A 1 -16.95 -15.13 -7.74
C MET A 1 -15.96 -16.29 -7.64
N ILE A 2 -14.93 -16.17 -6.80
CA ILE A 2 -13.99 -17.27 -6.56
C ILE A 2 -14.70 -18.24 -5.63
N LYS A 3 -14.99 -19.46 -6.11
CA LYS A 3 -15.58 -20.54 -5.31
C LYS A 3 -14.48 -21.46 -4.82
N TYR A 4 -14.49 -21.78 -3.53
CA TYR A 4 -13.53 -22.67 -2.89
C TYR A 4 -13.93 -24.13 -3.10
N PRO A 5 -13.01 -25.09 -2.89
CA PRO A 5 -13.37 -26.51 -2.76
C PRO A 5 -14.29 -26.79 -1.55
N SER A 6 -14.34 -25.87 -0.57
CA SER A 6 -14.97 -26.03 0.74
C SER A 6 -16.22 -25.17 0.95
N ASP A 7 -16.90 -24.71 -0.12
CA ASP A 7 -18.17 -23.98 -0.01
C ASP A 7 -19.25 -24.85 0.69
N GLY A 8 -19.28 -24.81 2.03
CA GLY A 8 -20.17 -25.55 2.92
C GLY A 8 -19.67 -25.56 4.38
N GLN A 9 -20.52 -25.20 5.34
CA GLN A 9 -20.16 -25.11 6.76
C GLN A 9 -20.21 -26.48 7.48
N THR A 10 -19.32 -27.41 7.10
CA THR A 10 -19.17 -28.69 7.81
C THR A 10 -17.86 -28.78 8.58
N LEU A 11 -17.82 -29.60 9.64
CA LEU A 11 -16.62 -29.83 10.46
C LEU A 11 -15.45 -30.36 9.62
N LEU A 12 -15.73 -31.23 8.66
CA LEU A 12 -14.77 -31.78 7.70
C LEU A 12 -14.10 -30.70 6.85
N ASN A 13 -14.84 -29.69 6.42
CA ASN A 13 -14.29 -28.57 5.65
C ASN A 13 -13.35 -27.72 6.51
N ARG A 14 -13.66 -27.48 7.79
CA ARG A 14 -12.77 -26.75 8.71
C ARG A 14 -11.44 -27.47 8.94
N VAL A 15 -11.47 -28.80 9.08
CA VAL A 15 -10.25 -29.61 9.26
C VAL A 15 -9.41 -29.59 7.99
N LYS A 16 -10.02 -29.79 6.82
CA LYS A 16 -9.33 -29.67 5.52
C LYS A 16 -8.68 -28.30 5.34
N ASP A 17 -9.42 -27.22 5.61
CA ASP A 17 -8.90 -25.85 5.51
C ASP A 17 -7.72 -25.62 6.46
N THR A 18 -7.76 -26.19 7.67
CA THR A 18 -6.65 -26.08 8.64
C THR A 18 -5.40 -26.80 8.15
N VAL A 19 -5.56 -28.00 7.57
CA VAL A 19 -4.44 -28.77 6.99
C VAL A 19 -3.87 -28.05 5.75
N LEU A 20 -4.72 -27.51 4.88
CA LEU A 20 -4.32 -26.71 3.71
C LEU A 20 -3.59 -25.42 4.11
N LYS A 21 -4.04 -24.73 5.17
CA LYS A 21 -3.33 -23.59 5.76
C LYS A 21 -1.95 -23.97 6.28
N ALA A 22 -1.87 -25.10 6.99
CA ALA A 22 -0.62 -25.59 7.57
C ALA A 22 0.37 -26.11 6.51
N SER A 23 -0.12 -26.63 5.38
CA SER A 23 0.73 -27.14 4.31
C SER A 23 1.37 -26.04 3.46
N GLY A 24 0.82 -24.83 3.46
CA GLY A 24 1.27 -23.71 2.62
C GLY A 24 1.07 -23.93 1.12
N GLN A 25 0.46 -25.06 0.72
CA GLN A 25 0.32 -25.46 -0.69
C GLN A 25 -0.84 -24.75 -1.39
N PHE A 26 -1.70 -24.05 -0.66
CA PHE A 26 -2.86 -23.34 -1.22
C PHE A 26 -3.18 -22.09 -0.40
N PRO A 27 -3.16 -20.89 -1.00
CA PRO A 27 -3.71 -19.72 -0.34
C PRO A 27 -5.23 -19.91 -0.30
N LEU A 28 -5.78 -20.34 0.84
CA LEU A 28 -7.22 -20.23 1.04
C LEU A 28 -7.59 -18.76 0.95
N PRO A 29 -8.56 -18.35 0.11
CA PRO A 29 -8.90 -16.95 0.05
C PRO A 29 -9.26 -16.44 1.46
N ASN A 30 -8.63 -15.34 1.84
CA ASN A 30 -8.86 -14.69 3.10
C ASN A 30 -9.82 -13.55 2.79
N SER A 31 -11.12 -13.78 2.98
CA SER A 31 -12.08 -12.67 2.93
C SER A 31 -11.80 -11.78 4.13
N ASN A 32 -11.71 -10.46 3.90
CA ASN A 32 -11.49 -9.56 5.02
C ASN A 32 -12.75 -9.51 5.92
N PRO A 33 -12.59 -9.26 7.23
CA PRO A 33 -13.69 -9.38 8.20
C PRO A 33 -14.90 -8.49 7.94
N LEU A 34 -14.72 -7.41 7.16
CA LEU A 34 -15.77 -6.44 6.85
C LEU A 34 -16.34 -6.61 5.43
N GLY A 35 -15.84 -7.58 4.66
CA GLY A 35 -16.26 -7.80 3.27
C GLY A 35 -15.93 -6.66 2.32
N TYR A 36 -15.02 -5.75 2.71
CA TYR A 36 -14.68 -4.58 1.91
C TYR A 36 -13.92 -4.98 0.64
N PRO A 37 -14.19 -4.36 -0.52
CA PRO A 37 -13.26 -4.41 -1.64
C PRO A 37 -11.88 -3.93 -1.20
N LEU A 38 -10.83 -4.68 -1.56
CA LEU A 38 -9.45 -4.30 -1.30
C LEU A 38 -8.99 -3.27 -2.33
N TYR A 39 -8.31 -2.23 -1.84
CA TYR A 39 -7.69 -1.20 -2.66
C TYR A 39 -6.19 -1.19 -2.37
N PHE A 40 -5.40 -0.87 -3.39
CA PHE A 40 -3.94 -0.90 -3.34
C PHE A 40 -3.37 0.43 -3.84
N GLY A 41 -2.19 0.79 -3.35
CA GLY A 41 -1.48 1.98 -3.77
C GLY A 41 -0.10 2.06 -3.14
N SER A 42 0.51 3.25 -3.20
CA SER A 42 1.80 3.47 -2.57
C SER A 42 1.69 3.45 -1.05
N ASN A 43 2.70 2.90 -0.38
CA ASN A 43 2.89 3.02 1.07
C ASN A 43 3.30 4.44 1.51
N TRP A 44 3.74 5.29 0.59
CA TRP A 44 3.93 6.72 0.84
C TRP A 44 2.57 7.41 0.76
N VAL A 45 2.11 7.97 1.88
CA VAL A 45 0.81 8.60 2.01
C VAL A 45 0.93 9.99 2.64
N ARG A 46 -0.05 10.82 2.34
CA ARG A 46 -0.29 12.11 3.00
C ARG A 46 -1.69 12.09 3.58
N LEU A 47 -1.79 12.29 4.89
CA LEU A 47 -3.04 12.17 5.60
C LEU A 47 -3.26 13.45 6.42
N THR A 48 -4.47 13.99 6.33
CA THR A 48 -4.87 15.10 7.19
C THR A 48 -5.10 14.59 8.61
N ARG A 49 -5.11 15.52 9.58
CA ARG A 49 -5.43 15.18 10.97
C ARG A 49 -6.79 14.47 11.10
N LYS A 50 -7.81 14.94 10.38
CA LYS A 50 -9.16 14.36 10.37
C LYS A 50 -9.10 12.89 9.93
N THR A 51 -8.44 12.61 8.81
CA THR A 51 -8.28 11.26 8.28
C THR A 51 -7.48 10.35 9.22
N CYS A 52 -6.42 10.86 9.87
CA CYS A 52 -5.69 10.09 10.88
C CYS A 52 -6.57 9.72 12.08
N LEU A 53 -7.37 10.66 12.59
CA LEU A 53 -8.29 10.39 13.69
C LEU A 53 -9.35 9.34 13.32
N TYR A 54 -9.89 9.42 12.10
CA TYR A 54 -10.79 8.41 11.56
C TYR A 54 -10.13 7.01 11.53
N LEU A 55 -8.91 6.90 11.01
CA LEU A 55 -8.18 5.62 10.97
C LEU A 55 -7.98 5.03 12.37
N ILE A 56 -7.59 5.86 13.34
CA ILE A 56 -7.39 5.41 14.73
C ILE A 56 -8.70 4.89 15.33
N ASP A 57 -9.82 5.61 15.15
CA ASP A 57 -11.13 5.18 15.62
C ASP A 57 -11.62 3.92 14.92
N PHE A 58 -11.39 3.82 13.60
CA PHE A 58 -11.70 2.64 12.81
C PHE A 58 -10.98 1.40 13.33
N CYS A 59 -9.66 1.47 13.59
CA CYS A 59 -8.90 0.32 14.11
C CYS A 59 -9.40 -0.12 15.49
N LYS A 60 -9.73 0.83 16.38
CA LYS A 60 -10.30 0.52 17.70
C LYS A 60 -11.63 -0.23 17.60
N LYS A 61 -12.48 0.16 16.64
CA LYS A 61 -13.80 -0.46 16.41
C LYS A 61 -13.71 -1.79 15.66
N ASN A 62 -12.66 -1.98 14.85
CA ASN A 62 -12.51 -3.12 13.94
C ASN A 62 -11.16 -3.84 14.13
N PRO A 63 -10.84 -4.36 15.34
CA PRO A 63 -9.55 -5.02 15.60
C PRO A 63 -9.32 -6.27 14.72
N ALA A 64 -10.40 -6.88 14.23
CA ALA A 64 -10.30 -7.99 13.27
C ALA A 64 -9.67 -7.56 11.94
N MET A 65 -9.91 -6.32 11.48
CA MET A 65 -9.35 -5.79 10.24
C MET A 65 -7.85 -5.55 10.36
N GLU A 66 -7.40 -5.03 11.50
CA GLU A 66 -5.97 -4.91 11.82
C GLU A 66 -5.29 -6.29 11.86
N LYS A 67 -5.90 -7.27 12.54
CA LYS A 67 -5.43 -8.65 12.57
C LYS A 67 -5.42 -9.31 11.19
N TYR A 68 -6.34 -8.96 10.31
CA TYR A 68 -6.35 -9.47 8.94
C TYR A 68 -5.09 -9.02 8.18
N PHE A 69 -4.76 -7.73 8.23
CA PHE A 69 -3.59 -7.19 7.56
C PHE A 69 -2.26 -7.56 8.23
N SER A 70 -2.23 -7.97 9.51
CA SER A 70 -1.00 -8.46 10.15
C SER A 70 -0.45 -9.75 9.53
N TYR A 71 -1.26 -10.48 8.76
CA TYR A 71 -0.84 -11.66 8.00
C TYR A 71 -0.79 -11.42 6.48
N ALA A 72 -1.01 -10.18 6.03
CA ALA A 72 -0.94 -9.84 4.62
C ALA A 72 0.52 -9.57 4.19
N LEU A 73 0.81 -9.85 2.91
CA LEU A 73 2.05 -9.42 2.27
C LEU A 73 1.92 -7.93 1.92
N CYS A 74 2.94 -7.12 2.25
CA CYS A 74 2.97 -5.67 2.01
C CYS A 74 1.68 -4.95 2.47
N PRO A 75 1.27 -5.09 3.75
CA PRO A 75 0.01 -4.54 4.23
C PRO A 75 -0.05 -3.02 4.13
N ASP A 76 1.09 -2.34 4.18
CA ASP A 76 1.24 -0.89 4.03
C ASP A 76 0.81 -0.36 2.65
N GLU A 77 0.78 -1.21 1.62
CA GLU A 77 0.31 -0.85 0.27
C GLU A 77 -1.20 -1.04 0.08
N ALA A 78 -1.91 -1.62 1.05
CA ALA A 78 -3.34 -1.92 0.93
C ALA A 78 -4.21 -1.47 2.11
N PHE A 79 -3.63 -1.38 3.31
CA PHE A 79 -4.35 -1.13 4.56
C PHE A 79 -5.09 0.22 4.52
N TYR A 80 -4.36 1.31 4.29
CA TYR A 80 -4.92 2.65 4.29
C TYR A 80 -5.91 2.85 3.15
N GLN A 81 -5.55 2.39 1.96
CA GLN A 81 -6.34 2.52 0.74
C GLN A 81 -7.68 1.79 0.90
N THR A 82 -7.64 0.55 1.42
CA THR A 82 -8.85 -0.25 1.67
C THR A 82 -9.75 0.41 2.70
N ILE A 83 -9.22 0.94 3.79
CA ILE A 83 -10.05 1.56 4.85
C ILE A 83 -10.65 2.89 4.38
N LEU A 84 -9.84 3.74 3.72
CA LEU A 84 -10.24 5.10 3.36
C LEU A 84 -11.18 5.15 2.16
N VAL A 85 -10.98 4.32 1.14
CA VAL A 85 -11.88 4.32 -0.03
C VAL A 85 -13.26 3.75 0.31
N ASN A 86 -13.35 2.88 1.31
CA ASN A 86 -14.62 2.37 1.84
C ASN A 86 -15.21 3.24 2.97
N ALA A 87 -14.57 4.36 3.34
CA ALA A 87 -15.07 5.24 4.39
C ALA A 87 -16.26 6.09 3.91
N PRO A 88 -17.21 6.41 4.81
CA PRO A 88 -18.21 7.43 4.52
C PRO A 88 -17.55 8.78 4.21
N ALA A 89 -17.96 9.41 3.11
CA ALA A 89 -17.30 10.60 2.57
C ALA A 89 -17.33 11.83 3.52
N ASP A 90 -18.29 11.89 4.43
CA ASP A 90 -18.43 12.95 5.44
C ASP A 90 -17.40 12.81 6.59
N LEU A 91 -16.91 11.59 6.83
CA LEU A 91 -16.00 11.28 7.95
C LEU A 91 -14.52 11.49 7.63
N ILE A 92 -14.15 11.62 6.35
CA ILE A 92 -12.77 11.86 5.90
C ILE A 92 -12.68 13.12 5.05
N ASP A 93 -11.46 13.52 4.68
CA ASP A 93 -11.25 14.55 3.66
C ASP A 93 -11.22 13.92 2.26
N PRO A 94 -11.45 14.70 1.18
CA PRO A 94 -11.44 14.17 -0.18
C PRO A 94 -10.13 13.46 -0.53
N ILE A 95 -10.25 12.30 -1.17
CA ILE A 95 -9.10 11.50 -1.59
C ILE A 95 -8.59 12.01 -2.93
N SER A 96 -7.28 12.25 -3.01
CA SER A 96 -6.57 12.60 -4.25
C SER A 96 -5.70 11.43 -4.70
N ASN A 97 -5.71 11.12 -5.99
CA ASN A 97 -4.93 10.00 -6.57
C ASN A 97 -3.45 10.37 -6.78
N THR A 98 -2.81 10.98 -5.78
CA THR A 98 -1.38 11.27 -5.75
C THR A 98 -0.88 11.41 -4.31
N ASN A 99 0.30 10.86 -4.04
CA ASN A 99 0.99 10.96 -2.76
C ASN A 99 2.03 12.09 -2.71
N LEU A 100 2.23 12.83 -3.82
CA LEU A 100 3.25 13.86 -3.96
C LEU A 100 4.71 13.37 -3.83
N THR A 101 4.95 12.08 -4.06
CA THR A 101 6.29 11.48 -4.01
C THR A 101 6.69 10.94 -5.37
N TYR A 102 7.67 11.57 -6.00
CA TYR A 102 8.28 11.09 -7.24
C TYR A 102 8.96 9.74 -7.01
N THR A 103 8.52 8.74 -7.75
CA THR A 103 9.18 7.44 -7.82
C THR A 103 9.31 7.06 -9.29
N HIS A 104 10.53 6.78 -9.75
CA HIS A 104 10.77 6.54 -11.15
C HIS A 104 10.44 5.09 -11.54
N TRP A 105 9.15 4.82 -11.75
CA TRP A 105 8.66 3.51 -12.20
C TRP A 105 8.80 3.28 -13.72
N ASN A 106 8.98 4.35 -14.50
CA ASN A 106 9.15 4.28 -15.95
C ASN A 106 10.63 4.10 -16.34
N ARG A 107 11.28 3.04 -15.84
CA ARG A 107 12.63 2.62 -16.25
C ARG A 107 12.59 1.18 -16.76
N PRO A 108 13.59 0.74 -17.55
CA PRO A 108 13.76 -0.67 -17.85
C PRO A 108 13.72 -1.52 -16.58
N LEU A 109 13.18 -2.75 -16.66
CA LEU A 109 12.99 -3.62 -15.49
C LEU A 109 14.28 -3.81 -14.68
N GLU A 110 15.40 -3.90 -15.39
CA GLU A 110 16.76 -4.02 -14.86
C GLU A 110 17.16 -2.86 -13.95
N LYS A 111 16.51 -1.71 -14.13
CA LYS A 111 16.72 -0.48 -13.38
C LYS A 111 15.67 -0.24 -12.29
N TYR A 112 14.72 -1.15 -12.10
CA TYR A 112 13.81 -1.06 -10.95
C TYR A 112 14.61 -1.11 -9.66
N GLY A 113 14.33 -0.18 -8.76
CA GLY A 113 15.06 -0.09 -7.50
C GLY A 113 16.50 0.42 -7.64
N HIS A 114 16.91 0.97 -8.78
CA HIS A 114 18.09 1.82 -8.82
C HIS A 114 17.79 3.19 -8.20
N PRO A 115 18.77 3.80 -7.51
CA PRO A 115 18.62 5.16 -7.03
C PRO A 115 18.45 6.17 -8.16
N LEU A 116 17.93 7.33 -7.81
CA LEU A 116 17.88 8.49 -8.69
C LEU A 116 19.30 9.03 -8.88
N ASP A 117 19.61 9.50 -10.09
CA ASP A 117 20.88 10.13 -10.45
C ASP A 117 20.67 11.32 -11.39
N GLU A 118 21.76 11.95 -11.84
CA GLU A 118 21.71 13.18 -12.65
C GLU A 118 20.80 13.11 -13.88
N ARG A 119 20.60 11.91 -14.43
CA ARG A 119 19.73 11.72 -15.61
C ARG A 119 18.27 11.99 -15.31
N ASP A 120 17.90 12.00 -14.04
CA ASP A 120 16.52 12.16 -13.57
C ASP A 120 16.17 13.60 -13.21
N PHE A 121 17.15 14.51 -13.21
CA PHE A 121 16.99 15.88 -12.74
C PHE A 121 15.82 16.61 -13.44
N GLU A 122 15.79 16.60 -14.77
CA GLU A 122 14.74 17.30 -15.54
C GLU A 122 13.35 16.74 -15.23
N ALA A 123 13.22 15.40 -15.15
CA ALA A 123 11.96 14.75 -14.84
C ALA A 123 11.50 15.04 -13.41
N LEU A 124 12.43 15.18 -12.46
CA LEU A 124 12.14 15.47 -11.07
C LEU A 124 11.63 16.90 -10.91
N ILE A 125 12.32 17.90 -11.45
CA ILE A 125 11.94 19.32 -11.36
C ILE A 125 10.61 19.60 -12.06
N GLN A 126 10.32 18.92 -13.17
CA GLN A 126 9.06 19.07 -13.90
C GLN A 126 7.88 18.34 -13.25
N SER A 127 8.11 17.46 -12.27
CA SER A 127 7.05 16.59 -11.72
C SER A 127 6.02 17.31 -10.85
N GLU A 128 6.33 18.51 -10.35
CA GLU A 128 5.52 19.24 -9.36
C GLU A 128 5.24 18.46 -8.05
N LEU A 129 5.94 17.33 -7.84
CA LEU A 129 5.84 16.52 -6.62
C LEU A 129 6.77 17.09 -5.54
N LEU A 130 6.36 16.98 -4.28
CA LEU A 130 7.07 17.60 -3.16
C LEU A 130 8.25 16.76 -2.66
N PHE A 131 8.20 15.45 -2.87
CA PHE A 131 9.21 14.50 -2.41
C PHE A 131 9.67 13.63 -3.57
N ALA A 132 10.82 12.97 -3.41
CA ALA A 132 11.32 12.01 -4.39
C ALA A 132 12.02 10.84 -3.69
N ARG A 133 12.03 9.67 -4.35
CA ARG A 133 12.77 8.48 -3.89
C ARG A 133 13.24 7.61 -5.06
N LYS A 134 14.27 6.79 -4.88
CA LYS A 134 15.17 6.71 -3.71
C LYS A 134 16.50 7.38 -4.03
N PHE A 135 17.09 8.04 -3.05
CA PHE A 135 18.45 8.56 -3.15
C PHE A 135 19.39 7.60 -2.41
N GLU A 136 20.58 7.36 -2.96
CA GLU A 136 21.55 6.42 -2.40
C GLU A 136 22.97 6.94 -2.60
N PHE A 137 23.79 6.87 -1.56
CA PHE A 137 25.19 7.26 -1.64
C PHE A 137 26.04 6.14 -2.26
N PRO A 138 27.01 6.44 -3.14
CA PRO A 138 27.35 7.77 -3.66
C PRO A 138 26.59 8.16 -4.94
N ALA A 139 25.79 7.26 -5.50
CA ALA A 139 25.19 7.39 -6.83
C ALA A 139 24.35 8.68 -7.01
N SER A 140 23.64 9.09 -5.97
CA SER A 140 22.73 10.24 -6.01
C SER A 140 23.38 11.57 -5.64
N VAL A 141 24.64 11.59 -5.19
CA VAL A 141 25.28 12.82 -4.69
C VAL A 141 25.27 13.95 -5.72
N PRO A 142 25.63 13.72 -7.00
CA PRO A 142 25.59 14.79 -7.99
C PRO A 142 24.17 15.36 -8.13
N LEU A 143 23.16 14.49 -8.27
CA LEU A 143 21.76 14.88 -8.39
C LEU A 143 21.29 15.71 -7.20
N MET A 144 21.60 15.27 -5.98
CA MET A 144 21.22 15.99 -4.76
C MET A 144 21.82 17.39 -4.72
N ASN A 145 23.12 17.51 -5.02
CA ASN A 145 23.78 18.82 -5.09
C ASN A 145 23.14 19.74 -6.15
N ARG A 146 22.72 19.17 -7.28
CA ARG A 146 22.06 19.92 -8.35
C ARG A 146 20.65 20.36 -7.96
N ILE A 147 19.89 19.52 -7.27
CA ILE A 147 18.57 19.88 -6.71
C ILE A 147 18.73 21.03 -5.72
N ASP A 148 19.65 20.93 -4.76
CA ASP A 148 19.88 21.96 -3.72
C ASP A 148 20.29 23.33 -4.30
N GLN A 149 20.84 23.37 -5.51
CA GLN A 149 21.18 24.62 -6.21
C GLN A 149 20.02 25.21 -7.03
N SER A 150 18.94 24.46 -7.23
CA SER A 150 17.85 24.79 -8.15
C SER A 150 16.53 25.15 -7.46
N ILE A 151 16.46 25.02 -6.13
CA ILE A 151 15.31 25.35 -5.27
C ILE A 151 15.70 26.40 -4.23
#